data_AF-A0A529P3B2-F1
#
_entry.id   AF-A0A529P3B2-F1
#
_cell.length_a   1.000
_cell.length_b   1.000
_cell.length_c   1.000
_cell.angle_alpha   90.00
_cell.angle_beta   90.00
_cell.angle_gamma   90.00
#
_symmetry.space_group_name_H-M   'P 1'
#
loop_
_entity.id
_entity.type
_entity.pdbx_description
1 polymer ?
#
loop_
_entity_poly.entity_id
_entity_poly.type
_entity_poly.pdbx_seq_one_letter_code
_entity_poly.pdbx_strand_id
1 'polypeptide(L)' 'MDIAPGSVRAARTVKWMDTVYRINVGRYQSGGIVSVFESTVPSRGGPPVHVHHNEDEVIHVIEGTYEFWLDGQFM' A
#
# COMPACT_ATOMS: atom_id res chain seq x y z
N MET A 1 -14.03 13.60 19.66
CA MET A 1 -12.87 13.03 18.94
C MET A 1 -12.30 14.17 18.14
N ASP A 2 -11.39 14.92 18.75
CA ASP A 2 -10.88 16.15 18.16
C ASP A 2 -9.63 15.79 17.35
N ILE A 3 -9.80 15.67 16.04
CA ILE A 3 -8.65 15.62 15.13
C ILE A 3 -8.14 17.06 15.04
N ALA A 4 -7.16 17.38 15.88
CA ALA A 4 -6.35 18.58 15.68
C ALA A 4 -5.78 18.53 14.25
N PRO A 5 -5.77 19.65 13.51
CA PRO A 5 -5.21 19.68 12.16
C PRO A 5 -3.68 19.66 12.30
N GLY A 6 -3.13 18.47 12.56
CA GLY A 6 -1.72 18.20 12.37
C GLY A 6 -1.40 18.49 10.90
N SER A 7 -0.34 19.27 10.67
CA SER A 7 0.07 19.68 9.32
C SER A 7 0.02 18.49 8.36
N VAL A 8 -0.78 18.63 7.30
CA VAL A 8 -0.87 17.63 6.23
C VAL A 8 0.54 17.50 5.65
N ARG A 9 1.26 16.43 6.02
CA ARG A 9 2.53 16.13 5.37
C ARG A 9 2.20 15.76 3.93
N ALA A 10 2.91 16.40 2.99
CA ALA A 10 2.80 16.09 1.59
C ALA A 10 3.00 14.59 1.35
N ALA A 11 2.32 14.05 0.33
CA ALA A 11 2.50 12.66 -0.08
C ALA A 11 4.01 12.37 -0.27
N ARG A 12 4.48 11.29 0.33
CA ARG A 12 5.88 10.88 0.25
C ARG A 12 6.03 9.73 -0.74
N THR A 13 7.08 9.79 -1.55
CA THR A 13 7.43 8.70 -2.47
C THR A 13 8.59 7.90 -1.91
N VAL A 14 8.48 6.57 -1.95
CA VAL A 14 9.53 5.64 -1.53
C VAL A 14 9.74 4.64 -2.67
N LYS A 15 11.00 4.35 -3.02
CA LYS A 15 11.34 3.27 -3.95
C LYS A 15 11.87 2.08 -3.15
N TRP A 16 11.30 0.90 -3.35
CA TRP A 16 11.73 -0.33 -2.70
C TRP A 16 11.50 -1.52 -3.65
N MET A 17 12.52 -2.37 -3.81
CA MET A 17 12.50 -3.52 -4.75
C MET A 17 11.97 -3.14 -6.14
N ASP A 18 12.48 -2.04 -6.69
CA ASP A 18 12.07 -1.46 -7.98
C ASP A 18 10.60 -1.04 -8.12
N THR A 19 9.79 -1.23 -7.08
CA THR A 19 8.44 -0.66 -6.98
C THR A 19 8.52 0.75 -6.43
N VAL A 20 7.75 1.65 -7.02
CA VAL A 20 7.58 3.02 -6.53
C VAL A 20 6.28 3.10 -5.76
N TYR A 21 6.36 3.44 -4.47
CA TYR A 21 5.23 3.62 -3.58
C TYR A 21 5.00 5.11 -3.34
N ARG A 22 3.84 5.62 -3.73
CA ARG A 22 3.38 6.97 -3.36
C ARG A 22 2.42 6.85 -2.19
N ILE A 23 2.81 7.37 -1.03
CA ILE A 23 2.03 7.28 0.20
C ILE A 23 1.09 8.47 0.27
N ASN A 24 -0.20 8.18 0.05
CA ASN A 24 -1.26 9.18 -0.02
C ASN A 24 -1.82 9.49 1.38
N VAL A 25 -1.99 8.45 2.20
CA VAL A 25 -2.42 8.55 3.60
C VAL A 25 -1.49 7.69 4.45
N GLY A 26 -0.64 8.33 5.24
CA GLY A 26 0.20 7.66 6.24
C GLY A 26 -0.44 7.61 7.63
N ARG A 27 0.13 6.79 8.52
CA ARG A 27 -0.32 6.56 9.90
C ARG A 27 -0.87 7.79 10.62
N TYR A 28 -0.13 8.90 10.66
CA TYR A 28 -0.54 10.07 11.44
C TYR A 28 -1.72 10.84 10.81
N GLN A 29 -1.92 10.74 9.50
CA GLN A 29 -3.02 11.43 8.80
C GLN A 29 -4.38 10.78 9.08
N SER A 30 -4.39 9.47 9.37
CA SER A 30 -5.60 8.70 9.68
C SER A 30 -5.73 8.31 11.15
N GLY A 31 -4.83 8.80 12.02
CA GLY A 31 -4.77 8.35 13.42
C GLY A 31 -4.43 6.86 13.58
N GLY A 32 -3.83 6.24 12.57
CA GLY A 32 -3.44 4.83 12.57
C GLY A 32 -4.55 3.86 12.15
N ILE A 33 -5.71 4.36 11.71
CA ILE A 33 -6.86 3.52 11.34
C ILE A 33 -6.64 2.84 9.98
N VAL A 34 -6.01 3.54 9.04
CA VAL A 34 -5.75 3.02 7.69
C VAL A 34 -4.51 3.69 7.09
N SER A 35 -3.75 2.96 6.28
CA SER A 35 -2.76 3.56 5.38
C SER A 35 -3.15 3.30 3.94
N VAL A 36 -2.96 4.30 3.07
CA VAL A 36 -3.28 4.20 1.65
C VAL A 36 -2.08 4.67 0.85
N PHE A 37 -1.64 3.84 -0.08
CA PHE A 37 -0.57 4.15 -1.01
C PHE A 37 -0.88 3.60 -2.39
N GLU A 38 -0.29 4.22 -3.39
CA GLU A 38 -0.33 3.78 -4.78
C GLU A 38 1.03 3.14 -5.11
N SER A 39 1.01 1.98 -5.77
CA SER A 39 2.22 1.24 -6.15
C SER A 39 2.34 1.17 -7.66
N THR A 40 3.46 1.65 -8.20
CA THR A 40 3.86 1.39 -9.59
C THR A 40 4.85 0.23 -9.59
N VAL A 41 4.34 -0.96 -9.91
CA VAL A 41 5.10 -2.21 -9.87
C VAL A 41 5.61 -2.55 -11.29
N PRO A 42 6.89 -2.89 -11.48
CA PRO A 42 7.37 -3.38 -12.77
C PRO A 42 6.73 -4.74 -13.11
N SER A 43 6.67 -5.08 -14.40
CA SER A 43 6.15 -6.38 -14.85
C SER A 43 6.86 -7.54 -14.14
N ARG A 44 6.08 -8.52 -13.66
CA ARG A 44 6.55 -9.67 -12.86
C ARG A 44 7.19 -9.30 -11.52
N GLY A 45 7.02 -8.06 -11.07
CA GLY A 45 7.39 -7.60 -9.74
C GLY A 45 6.29 -7.86 -8.71
N GLY A 46 6.53 -7.38 -7.50
CA GLY A 46 5.64 -7.54 -6.35
C GLY A 46 6.45 -7.84 -5.08
N PRO A 47 5.82 -7.78 -3.90
CA PRO A 47 6.49 -8.19 -2.68
C PRO A 47 6.73 -9.72 -2.70
N PRO A 48 7.73 -10.23 -1.95
CA PRO A 48 7.82 -11.65 -1.65
C PRO A 48 6.53 -12.17 -1.01
N VAL A 49 6.27 -13.47 -1.08
CA VAL A 49 5.12 -14.08 -0.39
C VAL A 49 5.22 -13.82 1.13
N HIS A 50 4.16 -13.27 1.71
CA HIS A 50 4.10 -12.93 3.14
C HIS A 50 2.65 -12.94 3.66
N VAL A 51 2.51 -12.76 4.97
CA VAL A 51 1.23 -12.64 5.67
C VAL A 51 1.25 -11.44 6.60
N HIS A 52 0.14 -10.74 6.66
CA HIS A 52 -0.16 -9.75 7.70
C HIS A 52 -0.96 -10.42 8.81
N HIS A 53 -0.48 -10.36 10.05
CA HIS A 53 -1.18 -11.00 11.18
C HIS A 53 -2.19 -10.09 11.86
N ASN A 54 -2.03 -8.77 11.73
CA ASN A 54 -2.86 -7.78 12.44
C ASN A 54 -3.56 -6.81 11.49
N GLU A 55 -3.31 -6.91 10.19
CA GLU A 55 -3.80 -5.99 9.18
C GLU A 55 -4.50 -6.76 8.06
N ASP A 56 -5.66 -6.24 7.64
CA ASP A 56 -6.26 -6.62 6.37
C ASP A 56 -5.61 -5.78 5.25
N GLU A 57 -5.36 -6.40 4.10
CA GLU A 57 -4.87 -5.72 2.90
C GLU A 57 -5.93 -5.72 1.80
N VAL A 58 -6.10 -4.56 1.15
CA VAL A 58 -7.00 -4.41 0.00
C VAL A 58 -6.19 -3.88 -1.18
N ILE A 59 -6.22 -4.62 -2.29
CA ILE A 59 -5.54 -4.24 -3.53
C ILE A 59 -6.58 -3.82 -4.57
N HIS A 60 -6.46 -2.59 -5.05
CA HIS A 60 -7.28 -2.07 -6.14
C HIS A 60 -6.39 -1.82 -7.36
N VAL A 61 -6.60 -2.60 -8.42
CA VAL A 61 -5.85 -2.45 -9.68
C VAL A 61 -6.40 -1.25 -10.44
N ILE A 62 -5.56 -0.22 -10.61
CA ILE A 62 -5.87 1.00 -11.37
C ILE A 62 -5.55 0.80 -12.86
N GLU A 63 -4.38 0.25 -13.16
CA GLU A 63 -3.89 0.00 -14.52
C GLU A 63 -3.01 -1.26 -14.54
N GLY A 64 -3.05 -1.99 -15.66
CA GLY A 64 -2.25 -3.19 -15.91
C GLY A 64 -2.99 -4.49 -15.65
N THR A 65 -2.25 -5.60 -15.66
CA THR A 65 -2.77 -6.94 -15.36
C THR A 65 -1.87 -7.57 -14.31
N TYR A 66 -2.50 -8.13 -13.28
CA TYR A 66 -1.84 -8.74 -12.14
C TYR A 66 -2.38 -10.16 -11.96
N GLU A 67 -1.49 -11.04 -11.54
CA GLU A 67 -1.82 -12.36 -11.02
C GLU A 67 -1.49 -12.34 -9.53
N PHE A 68 -2.40 -12.82 -8.70
CA PHE A 68 -2.21 -12.81 -7.25
C PHE A 68 -2.00 -14.23 -6.76
N TRP A 69 -1.02 -14.41 -5.86
CA TRP A 69 -0.90 -15.64 -5.10
C TRP A 69 -1.60 -15.45 -3.75
N LEU A 70 -2.56 -16.31 -3.43
CA LEU A 70 -3.29 -16.30 -2.16
C LEU A 70 -3.60 -17.74 -1.73
N ASP A 71 -3.26 -18.07 -0.49
CA ASP A 71 -3.55 -19.36 0.14
C ASP A 71 -3.19 -20.59 -0.73
N GLY A 72 -2.00 -20.57 -1.33
CA GLY A 72 -1.52 -21.67 -2.17
C GLY A 72 -2.00 -21.66 -3.62
N GLN A 73 -2.77 -20.65 -4.05
CA GLN A 73 -3.36 -20.60 -5.38
C GLN A 73 -3.04 -19.30 -6.12
N PHE A 74 -2.96 -19.39 -7.46
CA PHE A 74 -2.89 -18.22 -8.33
C PHE A 74 -4.29 -17.82 -8.79
N MET A 75 -4.56 -16.51 -8.77
CA MET A 75 -5.83 -15.88 -9.16
C MET A 75 -5.61 -14.80 -10.22
#